data_AF-A0A284S8P3-F1
#
_entry.id   AF-A0A284S8P3-F1
#
_cell.length_a   1.000
_cell.length_b   1.000
_cell.length_c   1.000
_cell.angle_alpha   90.00
_cell.angle_beta   90.00
_cell.angle_gamma   90.00
#
_symmetry.space_group_name_H-M   'P 1'
#
loop_
_entity.id
_entity.type
_entity.pdbx_description
1 polymer ?
#
loop_
_entity_poly.entity_id
_entity_poly.type
_entity_poly.pdbx_seq_one_letter_code
_entity_poly.pdbx_strand_id
1 'polypeptide(L)'
;MNSTLCDLPDDVLIYTIKFLSIPDILILCQILSIALPISKMLARRLSSDPEETTQMAANRIKKNPVSVDNMGYLAWAQVLRVVAKRRDIHGVKLNVDPKLEVGMAVSLSQRIVLLHLDDNGSLHEIHSFDTDLCPVSLAGNIIALDGDASKMLIYNLKTDEHAYLDDIDDPQHDHCLQVIFTPLMCSAPAVWIRPRDPAMVSSWEEHDGCEALIAAVFPGPLNPTPKLHICEVCMNTLNDWTAFDYDKDLGRIAVGSGFGKIMIV
;
A
#
# COMPACT_ATOMS: atom_id res chain seq x y z
N MET A 1 -17.64 -6.37 22.69
CA MET A 1 -16.50 -5.64 23.29
C MET A 1 -15.91 -4.75 22.21
N ASN A 2 -16.01 -3.44 22.38
CA ASN A 2 -15.59 -2.46 21.37
C ASN A 2 -14.22 -1.91 21.77
N SER A 3 -13.15 -2.62 21.44
CA SER A 3 -11.79 -2.07 21.52
C SER A 3 -11.55 -1.13 20.35
N THR A 4 -11.03 0.05 20.67
CA THR A 4 -10.61 1.10 19.74
C THR A 4 -9.11 0.99 19.47
N LEU A 5 -8.65 1.67 18.42
CA LEU A 5 -7.23 1.69 18.07
C LEU A 5 -6.33 2.21 19.22
N CYS A 6 -6.87 3.13 20.02
CA CYS A 6 -6.18 3.71 21.17
C CYS A 6 -6.03 2.74 22.35
N ASP A 7 -6.70 1.58 22.29
CA ASP A 7 -6.63 0.55 23.33
C ASP A 7 -5.60 -0.55 23.00
N LEU A 8 -4.93 -0.46 21.84
CA LEU A 8 -3.84 -1.38 21.50
C LEU A 8 -2.57 -1.02 22.27
N PRO A 9 -1.81 -2.01 22.76
CA PRO A 9 -0.47 -1.80 23.29
C PRO A 9 0.45 -1.08 22.29
N ASP A 10 1.31 -0.17 22.78
CA ASP A 10 2.19 0.66 21.95
C ASP A 10 3.10 -0.18 21.01
N ASP A 11 3.55 -1.34 21.47
CA ASP A 11 4.37 -2.27 20.68
C ASP A 11 3.62 -2.84 19.48
N VAL A 12 2.32 -3.13 19.62
CA VAL A 12 1.46 -3.58 18.51
C VAL A 12 1.21 -2.46 17.51
N LEU A 13 1.01 -1.23 18.01
CA LEU A 13 0.83 -0.06 17.16
C LEU A 13 2.09 0.24 16.34
N ILE A 14 3.26 0.21 16.98
CA ILE A 14 4.57 0.40 16.32
C ILE A 14 4.81 -0.69 15.28
N TYR A 15 4.54 -1.95 15.62
CA TYR A 15 4.71 -3.05 14.67
C TYR A 15 3.77 -2.91 13.46
N THR A 16 2.54 -2.46 13.68
CA THR A 16 1.57 -2.26 12.59
C THR A 16 1.94 -1.09 11.69
N ILE A 17 2.40 0.03 12.26
CA ILE A 17 2.83 1.21 11.50
C ILE A 17 4.10 0.91 10.70
N LYS A 18 4.98 0.01 11.17
CA LYS A 18 6.22 -0.35 10.47
C LYS A 18 5.99 -0.88 9.05
N PHE A 19 4.84 -1.50 8.77
CA PHE A 19 4.52 -2.05 7.44
C PHE A 19 3.79 -1.06 6.53
N LEU A 20 3.39 0.10 7.05
CA LEU A 20 2.72 1.12 6.28
C LEU A 20 3.75 2.00 5.57
N SER A 21 3.55 2.27 4.28
CA SER A 21 4.35 3.27 3.59
C SER A 21 4.04 4.67 4.14
N ILE A 22 4.92 5.66 3.93
CA ILE A 22 4.66 7.04 4.35
C ILE A 22 3.31 7.55 3.81
N PRO A 23 2.94 7.33 2.52
CA PRO A 23 1.59 7.63 2.03
C PRO A 23 0.48 6.93 2.83
N ASP A 24 0.63 5.64 3.13
CA ASP A 24 -0.35 4.88 3.93
C ASP A 24 -0.50 5.47 5.35
N ILE A 25 0.61 5.90 5.96
CA ILE A 25 0.62 6.57 7.28
C ILE A 25 -0.05 7.94 7.19
N LEU A 26 0.20 8.72 6.15
CA LEU A 26 -0.43 10.03 5.95
C LEU A 26 -1.94 9.89 5.73
N ILE A 27 -2.36 8.91 4.93
CA ILE A 27 -3.77 8.56 4.75
C ILE A 27 -4.39 8.13 6.09
N LEU A 28 -3.70 7.27 6.85
CA LEU A 28 -4.14 6.85 8.17
C LEU A 28 -4.27 8.04 9.13
N CYS A 29 -3.28 8.92 9.18
CA CYS A 29 -3.29 10.13 9.99
C CYS A 29 -4.41 11.08 9.61
N GLN A 30 -4.64 11.30 8.31
CA GLN A 30 -5.74 12.12 7.80
C GLN A 30 -7.08 11.53 8.23
N ILE A 31 -7.27 10.22 8.08
CA ILE A 31 -8.48 9.51 8.50
C ILE A 31 -8.67 9.59 10.03
N LEU A 32 -7.61 9.37 10.81
CA LEU A 32 -7.65 9.47 12.27
C LEU A 32 -7.97 10.89 12.74
N SER A 33 -7.40 11.92 12.08
CA SER A 33 -7.64 13.32 12.42
C SER A 33 -9.11 13.74 12.21
N ILE A 34 -9.77 13.17 11.21
CA ILE A 34 -11.19 13.40 10.92
C ILE A 34 -12.08 12.62 11.89
N ALA A 35 -11.67 11.40 12.26
CA ALA A 35 -12.48 10.51 13.08
C ALA A 35 -12.41 10.78 14.59
N LEU A 36 -11.27 11.25 15.10
CA LEU A 36 -11.09 11.51 16.55
C LEU A 36 -12.11 12.53 17.10
N PRO A 37 -12.40 13.65 16.41
CA PRO A 37 -13.42 14.61 16.82
C PRO A 37 -14.84 14.01 16.77
N ILE A 38 -15.14 13.20 15.76
CA ILE A 38 -16.45 12.56 15.58
C ILE A 38 -16.70 11.53 16.68
N SER A 39 -15.69 10.70 16.99
CA SER A 39 -15.74 9.74 18.10
C SER A 39 -15.92 10.44 19.46
N LYS A 40 -15.19 11.53 19.73
CA LYS A 40 -15.38 12.35 20.94
C LYS A 40 -16.75 13.01 20.99
N MET A 41 -17.28 13.47 19.86
CA MET A 41 -18.62 14.06 19.78
C MET A 41 -19.71 13.01 20.02
N LEU A 42 -19.57 11.80 19.47
CA LEU A 42 -20.49 10.69 19.68
C LEU A 42 -20.42 10.17 21.12
N ALA A 43 -19.23 10.04 21.71
CA ALA A 43 -19.05 9.64 23.11
C ALA A 43 -19.69 10.64 24.09
N ARG A 44 -19.58 11.95 23.81
CA ARG A 44 -20.27 12.99 24.61
C ARG A 44 -21.80 12.93 24.48
N ARG A 45 -22.32 12.51 23.31
CA ARG A 45 -23.77 12.35 23.08
C ARG A 45 -24.34 11.04 23.61
N LEU A 46 -23.55 9.98 23.67
CA LEU A 46 -23.93 8.69 24.25
C LEU A 46 -23.88 8.70 25.79
N SER A 47 -23.29 9.74 26.40
CA SER A 47 -23.32 9.97 27.85
C SER A 47 -24.65 10.56 28.34
N SER A 48 -25.56 10.97 27.45
CA SER A 48 -26.91 11.42 27.79
C SER A 48 -27.93 10.36 27.39
N ASP A 49 -28.54 9.75 28.39
CA ASP A 49 -29.69 8.83 28.38
C ASP A 49 -29.77 7.77 27.24
N PRO A 50 -29.50 6.48 27.53
CA PRO A 50 -29.38 5.42 26.52
C PRO A 50 -30.70 5.02 25.81
N GLU A 51 -31.88 5.31 26.38
CA GLU A 51 -33.16 4.85 25.81
C GLU A 51 -33.71 5.76 24.71
N GLU A 52 -33.54 7.08 24.81
CA GLU A 52 -34.04 8.02 23.78
C GLU A 52 -33.15 8.01 22.52
N THR A 53 -31.93 7.51 22.64
CA THR A 53 -30.87 7.63 21.63
C THR A 53 -30.95 6.53 20.54
N THR A 54 -31.46 5.34 20.87
CA THR A 54 -31.51 4.21 19.93
C THR A 54 -32.54 4.42 18.81
N GLN A 55 -33.69 5.01 19.14
CA GLN A 55 -34.74 5.35 18.17
C GLN A 55 -34.35 6.56 17.29
N MET A 56 -33.64 7.54 17.87
CA MET A 56 -33.16 8.73 17.14
C MET A 56 -31.97 8.44 16.21
N ALA A 57 -31.04 7.58 16.63
CA ALA A 57 -29.90 7.17 15.80
C ALA A 57 -30.37 6.36 14.58
N ALA A 58 -31.28 5.40 14.77
CA ALA A 58 -31.88 4.63 13.67
C ALA A 58 -32.64 5.53 12.67
N ASN A 59 -33.32 6.57 13.15
CA ASN A 59 -34.06 7.51 12.31
C ASN A 59 -33.18 8.57 11.62
N ARG A 60 -32.00 8.92 12.18
CA ARG A 60 -31.04 9.84 11.54
C ARG A 60 -30.15 9.16 10.51
N ILE A 61 -29.72 7.92 10.76
CA ILE A 61 -28.99 7.10 9.77
C ILE A 61 -29.86 6.87 8.53
N LYS A 62 -31.19 6.73 8.68
CA LYS A 62 -32.14 6.69 7.56
C LYS A 62 -32.34 8.01 6.82
N LYS A 63 -32.07 9.16 7.44
CA LYS A 63 -32.37 10.50 6.87
C LYS A 63 -31.17 11.22 6.27
N ASN A 64 -29.96 10.87 6.67
CA ASN A 64 -28.73 11.36 6.08
C ASN A 64 -27.83 10.16 5.77
N PRO A 65 -27.84 9.63 4.54
CA PRO A 65 -26.81 8.69 4.12
C PRO A 65 -25.47 9.40 4.31
N VAL A 66 -24.66 8.80 5.18
CA VAL A 66 -23.32 9.27 5.53
C VAL A 66 -22.52 9.42 4.23
N SER A 67 -21.84 10.55 4.02
CA SER A 67 -21.04 10.74 2.82
C SER A 67 -19.94 9.67 2.75
N VAL A 68 -19.59 9.32 1.52
CA VAL A 68 -18.65 8.27 1.11
C VAL A 68 -17.27 8.40 1.80
N ASP A 69 -16.97 9.54 2.41
CA ASP A 69 -15.67 9.84 3.04
C ASP A 69 -15.42 9.14 4.39
N ASN A 70 -16.45 8.61 5.05
CA ASN A 70 -16.29 7.88 6.32
C ASN A 70 -15.92 6.39 6.17
N MET A 71 -15.96 5.87 4.95
CA MET A 71 -15.68 4.46 4.65
C MET A 71 -14.24 4.08 5.03
N GLY A 72 -13.30 5.01 4.90
CA GLY A 72 -11.90 4.81 5.29
C GLY A 72 -11.70 4.46 6.77
N TYR A 73 -12.44 5.08 7.69
CA TYR A 73 -12.20 4.88 9.13
C TYR A 73 -12.60 3.48 9.62
N LEU A 74 -13.75 2.99 9.18
CA LEU A 74 -14.22 1.64 9.51
C LEU A 74 -13.32 0.58 8.88
N ALA A 75 -12.82 0.83 7.67
CA ALA A 75 -11.82 -0.02 7.02
C ALA A 75 -10.63 -0.21 7.95
N TRP A 76 -10.00 0.90 8.34
CA TRP A 76 -8.78 0.92 9.13
C TRP A 76 -8.95 0.29 10.50
N ALA A 77 -10.05 0.57 11.21
CA ALA A 77 -10.30 -0.06 12.50
C ALA A 77 -10.40 -1.58 12.40
N GLN A 78 -10.96 -2.11 11.31
CA GLN A 78 -10.99 -3.55 11.07
C GLN A 78 -9.65 -4.10 10.61
N VAL A 79 -8.92 -3.40 9.73
CA VAL A 79 -7.55 -3.77 9.35
C VAL A 79 -6.69 -3.94 10.61
N LEU A 80 -6.71 -2.94 11.48
CA LEU A 80 -5.90 -2.91 12.70
C LEU A 80 -6.34 -4.01 13.68
N ARG A 81 -7.62 -4.38 13.71
CA ARG A 81 -8.10 -5.55 14.47
C ARG A 81 -7.64 -6.87 13.90
N VAL A 82 -7.62 -7.02 12.57
CA VAL A 82 -7.15 -8.22 11.88
C VAL A 82 -5.64 -8.37 12.11
N VAL A 83 -4.89 -7.29 11.92
CA VAL A 83 -3.43 -7.24 12.15
C VAL A 83 -3.07 -7.51 13.61
N ALA A 84 -3.72 -6.87 14.57
CA ALA A 84 -3.43 -7.09 15.99
C ALA A 84 -3.71 -8.51 16.49
N LYS A 85 -4.56 -9.28 15.79
CA LYS A 85 -4.94 -10.65 16.20
C LYS A 85 -4.07 -11.75 15.59
N ARG A 86 -3.31 -11.48 14.53
CA ARG A 86 -2.56 -12.50 13.81
C ARG A 86 -1.08 -12.15 13.76
N ARG A 87 -0.22 -13.08 14.17
CA ARG A 87 1.26 -12.92 14.13
C ARG A 87 1.85 -13.22 12.75
N ASP A 88 1.00 -13.69 11.86
CA ASP A 88 1.29 -14.32 10.59
C ASP A 88 1.04 -13.35 9.42
N ILE A 89 0.86 -12.06 9.71
CA ILE A 89 0.73 -11.01 8.69
C ILE A 89 2.11 -10.43 8.37
N HIS A 90 2.50 -10.52 7.10
CA HIS A 90 3.80 -10.04 6.62
C HIS A 90 3.71 -8.71 5.86
N GLY A 91 2.54 -8.36 5.33
CA GLY A 91 2.33 -7.12 4.60
C GLY A 91 0.87 -6.77 4.44
N VAL A 92 0.57 -5.47 4.41
CA VAL A 92 -0.78 -4.93 4.18
C VAL A 92 -0.67 -3.77 3.20
N LYS A 93 -1.53 -3.74 2.18
CA LYS A 93 -1.66 -2.63 1.24
C LYS A 93 -3.10 -2.28 0.99
N LEU A 94 -3.39 -0.98 0.90
CA LEU A 94 -4.72 -0.48 0.59
C LEU A 94 -4.81 -0.06 -0.86
N ASN A 95 -6.01 -0.20 -1.41
CA ASN A 95 -6.31 0.37 -2.71
C ASN A 95 -6.55 1.87 -2.56
N VAL A 96 -5.95 2.65 -3.44
CA VAL A 96 -6.14 4.12 -3.47
C VAL A 96 -7.52 4.49 -4.05
N ASP A 97 -8.15 3.60 -4.83
CA ASP A 97 -9.47 3.85 -5.42
C ASP A 97 -10.60 3.23 -4.57
N PRO A 98 -11.41 4.05 -3.86
CA PRO A 98 -12.50 3.55 -3.02
C PRO A 98 -13.69 3.00 -3.83
N LYS A 99 -13.71 3.18 -5.16
CA LYS A 99 -14.81 2.70 -6.01
C LYS A 99 -14.64 1.25 -6.44
N LEU A 100 -13.52 0.63 -6.09
CA LEU A 100 -13.19 -0.71 -6.55
C LEU A 100 -13.57 -1.76 -5.51
N GLU A 101 -13.87 -2.94 -6.04
CA GLU A 101 -14.25 -4.10 -5.26
C GLU A 101 -13.15 -4.52 -4.28
N VAL A 102 -11.88 -4.46 -4.69
CA VAL A 102 -10.76 -4.76 -3.79
C VAL A 102 -10.33 -3.50 -3.06
N GLY A 103 -10.59 -3.44 -1.75
CA GLY A 103 -10.15 -2.33 -0.89
C GLY A 103 -8.79 -2.56 -0.23
N MET A 104 -8.39 -3.81 -0.03
CA MET A 104 -7.17 -4.16 0.70
C MET A 104 -6.56 -5.48 0.23
N ALA A 105 -5.24 -5.56 0.26
CA ALA A 105 -4.47 -6.80 0.14
C ALA A 105 -3.71 -7.07 1.45
N VAL A 106 -3.74 -8.32 1.92
CA VAL A 106 -3.05 -8.77 3.13
C VAL A 106 -2.24 -10.02 2.79
N SER A 107 -0.93 -10.00 3.08
CA SER A 107 -0.08 -11.20 3.00
C SER A 107 -0.10 -11.95 4.34
N LEU A 108 -0.44 -13.23 4.25
CA LEU A 108 -0.51 -14.20 5.33
C LEU A 108 0.41 -15.37 5.01
N SER A 109 1.57 -15.49 5.66
CA SER A 109 2.63 -16.48 5.39
C SER A 109 2.85 -16.83 3.90
N GLN A 110 2.07 -17.76 3.34
CA GLN A 110 2.16 -18.23 1.95
C GLN A 110 0.88 -17.95 1.13
N ARG A 111 0.09 -16.95 1.51
CA ARG A 111 -1.18 -16.62 0.86
C ARG A 111 -1.43 -15.12 0.91
N ILE A 112 -1.82 -14.55 -0.22
CA ILE A 112 -2.37 -13.20 -0.25
C ILE A 112 -3.89 -13.29 -0.26
N VAL A 113 -4.52 -12.46 0.57
CA VAL A 113 -5.98 -12.35 0.67
C VAL A 113 -6.38 -10.93 0.29
N LEU A 114 -7.31 -10.83 -0.67
CA LEU A 114 -7.90 -9.59 -1.12
C LEU A 114 -9.25 -9.41 -0.46
N LEU A 115 -9.42 -8.25 0.16
CA LEU A 115 -10.55 -7.95 1.03
C LEU A 115 -11.33 -6.74 0.50
N HIS A 116 -12.65 -6.86 0.48
CA HIS A 116 -13.60 -5.77 0.28
C HIS A 116 -14.09 -5.31 1.64
N LEU A 117 -14.24 -4.00 1.82
CA LEU A 117 -14.98 -3.47 2.96
C LEU A 117 -16.41 -3.15 2.51
N ASP A 118 -17.40 -3.81 3.10
CA ASP A 118 -18.79 -3.49 2.81
C ASP A 118 -19.26 -2.19 3.51
N ASP A 119 -20.49 -1.75 3.19
CA ASP A 119 -21.12 -0.58 3.80
C ASP A 119 -21.31 -0.70 5.32
N ASN A 120 -21.25 -1.92 5.88
CA ASN A 120 -21.34 -2.18 7.31
C ASN A 120 -19.96 -2.09 7.99
N GLY A 121 -18.90 -1.80 7.26
CA GLY A 121 -17.53 -1.83 7.77
C GLY A 121 -17.08 -3.24 8.11
N SER A 122 -17.52 -4.25 7.37
CA SER A 122 -17.07 -5.64 7.50
C SER A 122 -16.17 -6.02 6.32
N LEU A 123 -15.07 -6.71 6.62
CA LEU A 123 -14.13 -7.19 5.61
C LEU A 123 -14.61 -8.54 5.07
N HIS A 124 -14.77 -8.64 3.75
CA HIS A 124 -15.11 -9.86 3.04
C HIS A 124 -13.97 -10.27 2.14
N GLU A 125 -13.58 -11.54 2.20
CA GLU A 125 -12.63 -12.11 1.26
C GLU A 125 -13.28 -12.23 -0.12
N ILE A 126 -12.67 -11.56 -1.10
CA ILE A 126 -13.11 -11.59 -2.49
C ILE A 126 -12.32 -12.66 -3.24
N HIS A 127 -11.02 -12.65 -3.00
CA HIS A 127 -10.09 -13.46 -3.74
C HIS A 127 -8.86 -13.75 -2.88
N SER A 128 -8.20 -14.86 -3.18
CA SER A 128 -6.96 -15.24 -2.53
C SER A 128 -6.15 -16.12 -3.45
N PHE A 129 -4.84 -16.06 -3.31
CA PHE A 129 -3.96 -16.98 -4.02
C PHE A 129 -2.74 -17.30 -3.16
N ASP A 130 -2.25 -18.52 -3.32
CA ASP A 130 -1.09 -19.03 -2.60
C ASP A 130 0.18 -18.46 -3.25
N THR A 131 0.94 -17.71 -2.47
CA THR A 131 2.19 -17.09 -2.88
C THR A 131 3.01 -16.73 -1.65
N ASP A 132 4.32 -16.84 -1.78
CA ASP A 132 5.32 -16.36 -0.84
C ASP A 132 5.63 -14.86 -0.99
N LEU A 133 5.04 -14.19 -2.00
CA LEU A 133 5.24 -12.77 -2.22
C LEU A 133 4.40 -11.91 -1.26
N CYS A 134 4.86 -10.67 -1.05
CA CYS A 134 4.21 -9.66 -0.22
C CYS A 134 3.69 -8.51 -1.08
N PRO A 135 2.49 -7.97 -0.82
CA PRO A 135 1.98 -6.82 -1.56
C PRO A 135 2.80 -5.57 -1.24
N VAL A 136 3.33 -4.93 -2.28
CA VAL A 136 4.08 -3.67 -2.17
C VAL A 136 3.22 -2.48 -2.60
N SER A 137 2.34 -2.68 -3.58
CA SER A 137 1.46 -1.64 -4.10
C SER A 137 0.15 -2.24 -4.62
N LEU A 138 -0.95 -1.54 -4.42
CA LEU A 138 -2.28 -1.92 -4.91
C LEU A 138 -2.96 -0.68 -5.48
N ALA A 139 -3.22 -0.70 -6.78
CA ALA A 139 -3.88 0.40 -7.46
C ALA A 139 -4.80 -0.16 -8.54
N GLY A 140 -6.08 0.18 -8.46
CA GLY A 140 -6.99 -0.31 -9.48
C GLY A 140 -7.27 -1.80 -9.29
N ASN A 141 -7.22 -2.52 -10.41
CA ASN A 141 -7.18 -3.98 -10.45
C ASN A 141 -5.74 -4.52 -10.53
N ILE A 142 -4.73 -3.69 -10.29
CA ILE A 142 -3.33 -4.10 -10.41
C ILE A 142 -2.71 -4.16 -9.02
N ILE A 143 -2.00 -5.25 -8.76
CA ILE A 143 -1.22 -5.43 -7.54
C ILE A 143 0.24 -5.70 -7.92
N ALA A 144 1.15 -5.01 -7.25
CA ALA A 144 2.58 -5.34 -7.26
C ALA A 144 2.90 -6.16 -6.02
N LEU A 145 3.55 -7.29 -6.25
CA LEU A 145 4.02 -8.20 -5.23
C LEU A 145 5.54 -8.29 -5.32
N ASP A 146 6.21 -8.35 -4.16
CA ASP A 146 7.65 -8.48 -4.05
C ASP A 146 8.00 -9.67 -3.15
N GLY A 147 9.10 -10.34 -3.47
CA GLY A 147 9.55 -11.56 -2.80
C GLY A 147 10.91 -11.41 -2.13
N ASP A 148 11.35 -12.50 -1.52
CA ASP A 148 12.68 -12.61 -0.93
C ASP A 148 13.81 -12.73 -1.97
N ALA A 149 13.49 -13.18 -3.19
CA ALA A 149 14.46 -13.55 -4.23
C ALA A 149 14.46 -12.62 -5.46
N SER A 150 14.37 -11.30 -5.29
CA SER A 150 14.40 -10.28 -6.37
C SER A 150 13.24 -10.39 -7.38
N LYS A 151 12.22 -11.20 -7.08
CA LYS A 151 11.07 -11.40 -7.97
C LYS A 151 10.00 -10.40 -7.66
N MET A 152 9.80 -9.47 -8.57
CA MET A 152 8.64 -8.59 -8.54
C MET A 152 7.59 -9.09 -9.53
N LEU A 153 6.36 -9.27 -9.05
CA LEU A 153 5.22 -9.73 -9.84
C LEU A 153 4.19 -8.60 -9.91
N ILE A 154 3.90 -8.14 -11.14
CA ILE A 154 2.75 -7.27 -11.39
C ILE A 154 1.60 -8.16 -11.86
N TYR A 155 0.49 -8.12 -11.15
CA TYR A 155 -0.65 -9.01 -11.38
C TYR A 155 -1.95 -8.20 -11.57
N ASN A 156 -2.72 -8.54 -12.60
CA ASN A 156 -4.01 -7.96 -12.93
C ASN A 156 -5.14 -8.82 -12.36
N LEU A 157 -5.71 -8.37 -11.26
CA LEU A 157 -6.82 -8.98 -10.53
C LEU A 157 -8.06 -9.23 -11.37
N LYS A 158 -8.26 -8.45 -12.44
CA LYS A 158 -9.46 -8.56 -13.30
C LYS A 158 -9.28 -9.57 -14.43
N THR A 159 -8.08 -9.67 -14.99
CA THR A 159 -7.81 -10.50 -16.18
C THR A 159 -7.02 -11.77 -15.85
N ASP A 160 -6.54 -11.92 -14.62
CA ASP A 160 -5.62 -13.00 -14.19
C ASP A 160 -4.30 -13.00 -14.99
N GLU A 161 -3.98 -11.86 -15.62
CA GLU A 161 -2.73 -11.66 -16.35
C GLU A 161 -1.64 -11.16 -15.42
N HIS A 162 -0.40 -11.53 -15.71
CA HIS A 162 0.72 -11.15 -14.86
C HIS A 162 2.02 -11.04 -15.63
N ALA A 163 2.90 -10.18 -15.12
CA ALA A 163 4.24 -9.97 -15.64
C ALA A 163 5.24 -10.06 -14.49
N TYR A 164 6.25 -10.91 -14.69
CA TYR A 164 7.43 -10.93 -13.84
C TYR A 164 8.39 -9.83 -14.30
N LEU A 165 8.78 -8.99 -13.36
CA LEU A 165 9.95 -8.15 -13.49
C LEU A 165 11.11 -8.95 -12.90
N ASP A 166 11.70 -9.79 -13.75
CA ASP A 166 12.91 -10.55 -13.43
C ASP A 166 14.10 -9.79 -14.01
N ASP A 167 15.13 -9.55 -13.20
CA ASP A 167 16.38 -8.97 -13.68
C ASP A 167 17.16 -10.10 -14.34
N ILE A 168 17.32 -10.03 -15.66
CA ILE A 168 17.60 -11.21 -16.50
C ILE A 168 18.97 -11.85 -16.20
N ASP A 169 19.89 -11.22 -15.46
CA ASP A 169 21.28 -11.70 -15.39
C ASP A 169 21.98 -11.56 -14.03
N ASP A 170 21.31 -11.15 -12.95
CA ASP A 170 21.94 -11.06 -11.63
C ASP A 170 21.05 -11.64 -10.51
N PRO A 171 21.37 -12.83 -9.98
CA PRO A 171 20.60 -13.43 -8.89
C PRO A 171 20.81 -12.73 -7.53
N GLN A 172 21.59 -11.66 -7.46
CA GLN A 172 21.85 -10.96 -6.21
C GLN A 172 20.71 -10.01 -5.79
N HIS A 173 20.59 -9.88 -4.48
CA HIS A 173 19.33 -9.67 -3.77
C HIS A 173 19.11 -8.20 -3.43
N ASP A 174 18.19 -7.54 -4.14
CA ASP A 174 17.66 -6.25 -3.71
C ASP A 174 16.13 -6.25 -3.76
N HIS A 175 15.50 -6.02 -2.61
CA HIS A 175 14.05 -5.87 -2.51
C HIS A 175 13.63 -4.55 -3.14
N CYS A 176 12.53 -4.58 -3.90
CA CYS A 176 11.96 -3.37 -4.45
C CYS A 176 11.36 -2.53 -3.31
N LEU A 177 11.87 -1.31 -3.11
CA LEU A 177 11.42 -0.47 -1.99
C LEU A 177 9.99 0.06 -2.21
N GLN A 178 9.65 0.41 -3.45
CA GLN A 178 8.35 1.02 -3.76
C GLN A 178 8.03 0.90 -5.25
N VAL A 179 6.75 0.65 -5.53
CA VAL A 179 6.19 0.58 -6.88
C VAL A 179 5.03 1.54 -6.98
N ILE A 180 5.10 2.49 -7.92
CA ILE A 180 3.99 3.38 -8.22
C ILE A 180 3.39 3.01 -9.58
N PHE A 181 2.08 2.78 -9.56
CA PHE A 181 1.27 2.63 -10.77
C PHE A 181 0.73 3.97 -11.21
N THR A 182 0.89 4.29 -12.48
CA THR A 182 0.38 5.54 -13.04
C THR A 182 -0.83 5.26 -13.93
N PRO A 183 -2.01 5.84 -13.65
CA PRO A 183 -3.20 5.59 -14.45
C PRO A 183 -3.16 6.39 -15.75
N LEU A 184 -2.48 5.87 -16.77
CA LEU A 184 -2.54 6.38 -18.13
C LEU A 184 -3.59 5.59 -18.93
N MET A 185 -4.41 6.30 -19.71
CA MET A 185 -5.60 5.74 -20.37
C MET A 185 -5.32 4.59 -21.36
N CYS A 186 -4.07 4.37 -21.76
CA CYS A 186 -3.70 3.37 -22.79
C CYS A 186 -2.47 2.52 -22.45
N SER A 187 -1.74 2.83 -21.39
CA SER A 187 -0.58 2.07 -20.91
C SER A 187 -0.54 2.16 -19.39
N ALA A 188 -0.01 1.13 -18.74
CA ALA A 188 0.26 1.17 -17.31
C ALA A 188 1.78 1.31 -17.12
N PRO A 189 2.34 2.52 -17.00
CA PRO A 189 3.71 2.66 -16.56
C PRO A 189 3.83 2.26 -15.10
N ALA A 190 4.88 1.50 -14.81
CA ALA A 190 5.33 1.24 -13.46
C ALA A 190 6.70 1.89 -13.27
N VAL A 191 6.88 2.56 -12.13
CA VAL A 191 8.17 3.12 -11.74
C VAL A 191 8.53 2.58 -10.37
N TRP A 192 9.79 2.18 -10.22
CA TRP A 192 10.30 1.68 -8.95
C TRP A 192 11.75 2.08 -8.71
N ILE A 193 12.14 2.11 -7.44
CA ILE A 193 13.53 2.27 -7.03
C ILE A 193 14.10 0.86 -6.84
N ARG A 194 15.19 0.58 -7.55
CA ARG A 194 16.00 -0.63 -7.39
C ARG A 194 17.24 -0.23 -6.56
N PRO A 195 17.40 -0.74 -5.33
CA PRO A 195 18.70 -0.69 -4.67
C PRO A 195 19.73 -1.42 -5.55
N ARG A 196 21.02 -1.13 -5.38
CA ARG A 196 22.09 -1.88 -6.04
C ARG A 196 22.88 -2.63 -5.01
N ASP A 197 23.12 -3.89 -5.30
CA ASP A 197 23.72 -4.83 -4.37
C ASP A 197 25.10 -4.33 -3.88
N PRO A 198 25.32 -4.25 -2.56
CA PRO A 198 26.66 -4.08 -2.00
C PRO A 198 27.53 -5.35 -2.06
N ALA A 199 27.00 -6.50 -2.48
CA ALA A 199 27.65 -7.80 -2.38
C ALA A 199 28.40 -8.26 -3.64
N MET A 200 29.36 -7.45 -4.08
CA MET A 200 30.59 -7.99 -4.65
C MET A 200 31.79 -7.42 -3.89
N VAL A 201 32.57 -8.34 -3.30
CA VAL A 201 33.94 -8.23 -2.77
C VAL A 201 34.10 -8.20 -1.24
N SER A 202 34.55 -9.33 -0.70
CA SER A 202 34.99 -9.56 0.67
C SER A 202 36.34 -8.88 1.02
N SER A 203 36.61 -7.68 0.54
CA SER A 203 37.78 -6.90 0.93
C SER A 203 37.41 -5.43 0.99
N TRP A 204 37.26 -4.92 2.22
CA TRP A 204 37.35 -3.55 2.77
C TRP A 204 37.52 -2.29 1.88
N GLU A 205 37.27 -2.33 0.58
CA GLU A 205 37.11 -1.16 -0.27
C GLU A 205 35.65 -0.70 -0.11
N GLU A 206 35.50 0.50 0.46
CA GLU A 206 34.24 1.24 0.52
C GLU A 206 33.73 1.44 -0.91
N HIS A 207 32.89 0.53 -1.39
CA HIS A 207 32.14 0.74 -2.62
C HIS A 207 30.85 1.48 -2.32
N ASP A 208 30.66 2.55 -3.09
CA ASP A 208 29.45 3.37 -3.16
C ASP A 208 28.28 2.50 -3.66
N GLY A 209 27.46 1.99 -2.73
CA GLY A 209 26.15 1.45 -3.08
C GLY A 209 25.40 2.54 -3.85
N CYS A 210 24.95 2.24 -5.07
CA CYS A 210 24.28 3.22 -5.92
C CYS A 210 22.82 2.80 -6.18
N GLU A 211 21.80 3.49 -5.71
CA GLU A 211 20.41 3.15 -6.13
C GLU A 211 20.16 3.57 -7.57
N ALA A 212 19.25 2.88 -8.26
CA ALA A 212 18.78 3.26 -9.59
C ALA A 212 17.26 3.42 -9.60
N LEU A 213 16.80 4.52 -10.18
CA LEU A 213 15.39 4.75 -10.47
C LEU A 213 15.09 4.12 -11.83
N ILE A 214 14.25 3.09 -11.83
CA ILE A 214 13.87 2.34 -13.02
C ILE A 214 12.43 2.66 -13.37
N ALA A 215 12.18 2.98 -14.65
CA ALA A 215 10.84 3.10 -15.20
C ALA A 215 10.63 2.03 -16.26
N ALA A 216 9.50 1.33 -16.21
CA ALA A 216 9.07 0.45 -17.28
C ALA A 216 7.69 0.83 -17.80
N VAL A 217 7.54 0.74 -19.12
CA VAL A 217 6.27 0.95 -19.80
C VAL A 217 5.78 -0.36 -20.38
N PHE A 218 4.61 -0.80 -19.94
CA PHE A 218 3.95 -1.98 -20.47
C PHE A 218 3.09 -1.60 -21.68
N PRO A 219 3.35 -2.17 -22.87
CA PRO A 219 2.53 -1.94 -24.05
C PRO A 219 1.24 -2.77 -23.96
N GLY A 220 0.13 -2.15 -23.54
CA GLY A 220 -1.20 -2.76 -23.48
C GLY A 220 -1.54 -3.45 -22.15
N PRO A 221 -2.62 -4.27 -22.10
CA PRO A 221 -2.93 -5.10 -20.93
C PRO A 221 -1.75 -6.03 -20.64
N LEU A 222 -1.52 -6.37 -19.37
CA LEU A 222 -0.29 -6.95 -18.78
C LEU A 222 0.09 -8.34 -19.31
N ASN A 223 0.30 -8.49 -20.63
CA ASN A 223 0.72 -9.73 -21.25
C ASN A 223 1.76 -9.49 -22.37
N PRO A 224 2.91 -10.18 -22.34
CA PRO A 224 4.11 -9.77 -23.03
C PRO A 224 4.27 -10.52 -24.35
N THR A 225 4.19 -9.80 -25.45
CA THR A 225 4.82 -10.20 -26.71
C THR A 225 5.74 -9.12 -27.28
N PRO A 226 5.53 -7.82 -27.00
CA PRO A 226 6.57 -6.82 -27.25
C PRO A 226 7.58 -6.79 -26.10
N LYS A 227 8.83 -6.52 -26.44
CA LYS A 227 9.92 -6.24 -25.49
C LYS A 227 9.46 -5.21 -24.46
N LEU A 228 9.53 -5.55 -23.18
CA LEU A 228 9.37 -4.59 -22.10
C LEU A 228 10.41 -3.48 -22.27
N HIS A 229 9.96 -2.22 -22.34
CA HIS A 229 10.87 -1.09 -22.40
C HIS A 229 11.19 -0.66 -20.97
N ILE A 230 12.30 -1.16 -20.46
CA ILE A 230 12.90 -0.73 -19.19
C ILE A 230 13.88 0.40 -19.51
N CYS A 231 13.75 1.51 -18.78
CA CYS A 231 14.65 2.64 -18.85
C CYS A 231 15.17 2.96 -17.45
N GLU A 232 16.49 2.99 -17.31
CA GLU A 232 17.12 3.58 -16.13
C GLU A 232 17.03 5.10 -16.25
N VAL A 233 16.29 5.72 -15.32
CA VAL A 233 15.94 7.13 -15.37
C VAL A 233 17.02 7.98 -14.68
N CYS A 234 17.47 7.54 -13.50
CA CYS A 234 18.46 8.25 -12.71
C CYS A 234 19.23 7.28 -11.80
N MET A 235 20.50 7.57 -11.53
CA MET A 235 21.30 6.88 -10.53
C MET A 235 21.56 7.77 -9.31
N ASN A 236 21.49 7.17 -8.14
CA ASN A 236 21.90 7.76 -6.87
C ASN A 236 23.13 7.07 -6.32
N THR A 237 24.29 7.66 -6.50
CA THR A 237 25.54 7.09 -5.97
C THR A 237 25.64 7.11 -4.45
N LEU A 238 24.72 7.77 -3.76
CA LEU A 238 24.75 7.90 -2.30
C LEU A 238 23.89 6.85 -1.57
N ASN A 239 23.06 6.09 -2.29
CA ASN A 239 22.11 5.13 -1.72
C ASN A 239 21.35 5.70 -0.51
N ASP A 240 20.85 6.92 -0.70
CA ASP A 240 20.20 7.71 0.33
C ASP A 240 18.76 8.08 -0.01
N TRP A 241 18.14 7.49 -1.05
CA TRP A 241 16.74 7.75 -1.34
C TRP A 241 15.84 7.10 -0.30
N THR A 242 14.92 7.87 0.26
CA THR A 242 14.04 7.47 1.36
C THR A 242 12.57 7.75 1.09
N ALA A 243 12.26 8.56 0.08
CA ALA A 243 10.91 8.90 -0.30
C ALA A 243 10.78 8.98 -1.82
N PHE A 244 9.60 8.64 -2.32
CA PHE A 244 9.31 8.58 -3.74
C PHE A 244 7.83 8.93 -3.98
N ASP A 245 7.58 9.86 -4.91
CA ASP A 245 6.25 10.27 -5.32
C ASP A 245 6.19 10.57 -6.83
N TYR A 246 4.99 10.51 -7.40
CA TYR A 246 4.75 10.75 -8.82
C TYR A 246 3.60 11.74 -9.01
N ASP A 247 3.91 12.87 -9.64
CA ASP A 247 2.91 13.83 -10.10
C ASP A 247 2.36 13.36 -11.46
N LYS A 248 1.15 12.81 -11.42
CA LYS A 248 0.44 12.36 -12.62
C LYS A 248 0.10 13.49 -13.59
N ASP A 249 -0.26 14.66 -13.08
CA ASP A 249 -0.75 15.76 -13.92
C ASP A 249 0.42 16.41 -14.69
N LEU A 250 1.60 16.44 -14.08
CA LEU A 250 2.81 16.95 -14.70
C LEU A 250 3.69 15.87 -15.35
N GLY A 251 3.40 14.59 -15.08
CA GLY A 251 4.22 13.48 -15.52
C GLY A 251 5.64 13.51 -14.95
N ARG A 252 5.79 13.94 -13.69
CA ARG A 252 7.08 14.14 -13.02
C ARG A 252 7.25 13.20 -11.85
N ILE A 253 8.50 12.83 -11.58
CA ILE A 253 8.86 11.99 -10.45
C ILE A 253 9.58 12.84 -9.42
N ALA A 254 9.19 12.76 -8.15
CA ALA A 254 9.91 13.37 -7.04
C ALA A 254 10.57 12.29 -6.20
N VAL A 255 11.88 12.38 -6.00
CA VAL A 255 12.65 11.48 -5.15
C VAL A 255 13.27 12.27 -4.00
N GLY A 256 13.01 11.84 -2.77
CA GLY A 256 13.50 12.44 -1.54
C GLY A 256 14.66 11.66 -0.96
N SER A 257 15.75 12.35 -0.62
CA SER A 257 16.93 11.79 0.02
C SER A 257 16.82 11.87 1.55
N GLY A 258 17.51 10.98 2.28
CA GLY A 258 17.57 10.96 3.74
C GLY A 258 18.19 12.22 4.35
N PHE A 259 18.89 13.03 3.54
CA PHE A 259 19.38 14.36 3.93
C PHE A 259 18.38 15.49 3.65
N GLY A 260 17.14 15.16 3.27
CA GLY A 260 16.07 16.14 2.99
C GLY A 260 16.21 16.85 1.63
N LYS A 261 17.04 16.34 0.72
CA LYS A 261 17.12 16.83 -0.66
C LYS A 261 15.98 16.23 -1.49
N ILE A 262 15.40 17.03 -2.39
CA ILE A 262 14.37 16.57 -3.32
C ILE A 262 14.90 16.73 -4.74
N MET A 263 14.84 15.65 -5.51
CA MET A 263 15.13 15.64 -6.94
C MET A 263 13.81 15.47 -7.70
N ILE A 264 13.57 16.31 -8.70
CA ILE A 264 12.43 16.19 -9.61
C ILE A 264 12.97 15.77 -10.97
N VAL A 265 12.47 14.67 -11.51
CA VAL A 265 12.82 14.12 -12.82
C VAL A 265 11.65 14.23 -13.78
#